data_AF-A0A9D5N1G4-F1
#
_entry.id   AF-A0A9D5N1G4-F1
#
_cell.length_a   1.000
_cell.length_b   1.000
_cell.length_c   1.000
_cell.angle_alpha   90.00
_cell.angle_beta   90.00
_cell.angle_gamma   90.00
#
_symmetry.space_group_name_H-M   'P 1'
#
loop_
_entity.id
_entity.type
_entity.pdbx_description
1 polymer ?
#
loop_
_entity_poly.entity_id
_entity_poly.type
_entity_poly.pdbx_seq_one_letter_code
_entity_poly.pdbx_strand_id
1 'polypeptide(L)'
;RANKINNVTFHIPTDENNQYDYMKPWIISSSDYRLNMKFVPILDREAHLSALFLSTHQHQVFGRYSGTAILDDDTAIYFNNFMGFAERVVNRW
;
A
#
# COMPACT_ATOMS: atom_id res chain seq x y z
N ARG A 1 21.33 -8.66 5.62
CA ARG A 1 20.42 -9.82 5.47
C ARG A 1 19.03 -9.29 5.16
N ALA A 2 18.31 -9.86 4.20
CA ALA A 2 16.92 -9.50 3.90
C ALA A 2 15.97 -10.45 4.64
N ASN A 3 14.80 -9.94 5.09
CA ASN A 3 13.74 -10.74 5.71
C ASN A 3 12.55 -10.73 4.75
N LYS A 4 12.13 -11.92 4.28
CA LYS A 4 11.02 -12.04 3.34
C LYS A 4 9.72 -12.17 4.13
N ILE A 5 8.77 -11.28 3.87
CA ILE A 5 7.38 -11.40 4.33
C ILE A 5 6.59 -12.17 3.27
N ASN A 6 5.66 -13.03 3.69
CA ASN A 6 4.76 -13.73 2.78
C ASN A 6 3.75 -12.78 2.14
N ASN A 7 2.69 -13.32 1.53
CA ASN A 7 1.70 -12.55 0.78
C ASN A 7 1.19 -11.35 1.57
N VAL A 8 1.44 -10.15 1.05
CA VAL A 8 1.00 -8.87 1.64
C VAL A 8 -0.27 -8.42 0.94
N THR A 9 -1.30 -8.14 1.73
CA THR A 9 -2.58 -7.60 1.25
C THR A 9 -2.72 -6.15 1.69
N PHE A 10 -3.09 -5.29 0.74
CA PHE A 10 -3.45 -3.90 0.97
C PHE A 10 -4.98 -3.82 1.02
N HIS A 11 -5.54 -3.66 2.20
CA HIS A 11 -6.98 -3.50 2.42
C HIS A 11 -7.34 -2.03 2.20
N ILE A 12 -7.35 -1.63 0.92
CA ILE A 12 -7.73 -0.29 0.49
C ILE A 12 -9.27 -0.21 0.53
N PRO A 13 -9.85 0.74 1.28
CA PRO A 13 -11.30 0.93 1.33
C PRO A 13 -11.89 1.19 -0.07
N THR A 14 -13.12 0.75 -0.27
CA THR A 14 -13.89 1.08 -1.47
C THR A 14 -15.13 1.91 -1.12
N ASP A 15 -15.61 2.68 -2.08
CA ASP A 15 -16.90 3.37 -2.01
C ASP A 15 -18.07 2.43 -2.34
N GLU A 16 -19.28 2.99 -2.39
CA GLU A 16 -20.52 2.27 -2.74
C GLU A 16 -20.54 1.70 -4.17
N ASN A 17 -19.66 2.20 -5.05
CA ASN A 17 -19.53 1.78 -6.44
C ASN A 17 -18.36 0.79 -6.64
N ASN A 18 -17.81 0.24 -5.55
CA ASN A 18 -16.62 -0.61 -5.54
C ASN A 18 -15.37 0.05 -6.16
N GLN A 19 -15.30 1.39 -6.16
CA GLN A 19 -14.08 2.11 -6.53
C GLN A 19 -13.21 2.32 -5.29
N TYR A 20 -11.90 2.27 -5.46
CA TYR A 20 -10.98 2.44 -4.35
C TYR A 20 -10.95 3.90 -3.89
N ASP A 21 -11.11 4.09 -2.59
CA ASP A 21 -10.93 5.37 -1.91
C ASP A 21 -9.52 5.42 -1.32
N TYR A 22 -8.56 5.80 -2.16
CA TYR A 22 -7.14 5.81 -1.82
C TYR A 22 -6.79 6.77 -0.70
N MET A 23 -7.63 7.76 -0.40
CA MET A 23 -7.35 8.77 0.63
C MET A 23 -7.87 8.40 2.01
N LYS A 24 -8.68 7.33 2.14
CA LYS A 24 -9.03 6.75 3.44
C LYS A 24 -7.87 5.94 4.04
N PRO A 25 -7.81 5.75 5.36
CA PRO A 25 -6.78 4.91 5.98
C PRO A 25 -6.86 3.45 5.52
N TRP A 26 -5.72 2.83 5.22
CA TRP A 26 -5.63 1.42 4.80
C TRP A 26 -5.11 0.56 5.95
N ILE A 27 -5.49 -0.70 5.93
CA ILE A 27 -4.79 -1.75 6.68
C ILE A 27 -3.91 -2.52 5.69
N ILE A 28 -2.68 -2.84 6.09
CA ILE A 28 -1.78 -3.68 5.33
C ILE A 28 -1.34 -4.82 6.24
N SER A 29 -1.59 -6.05 5.80
CA SER A 29 -1.31 -7.25 6.57
C SER A 29 -0.62 -8.32 5.73
N SER A 30 0.15 -9.20 6.36
CA SER A 30 0.70 -10.40 5.70
C SER A 30 -0.03 -11.68 6.13
N SER A 31 -0.02 -12.68 5.25
CA SER A 31 -0.65 -13.98 5.50
C SER A 31 0.04 -14.82 6.58
N ASP A 32 1.30 -14.49 6.91
CA ASP A 32 2.08 -15.11 7.97
C ASP A 32 2.01 -14.35 9.30
N TYR A 33 1.15 -13.33 9.39
CA TYR A 33 0.93 -12.49 10.57
C TYR A 33 2.17 -11.71 11.06
N ARG A 34 3.23 -11.66 10.24
CA ARG A 34 4.47 -10.94 10.56
C ARG A 34 4.42 -9.47 10.24
N LEU A 35 3.42 -9.00 9.49
CA LEU A 35 3.22 -7.60 9.15
C LEU A 35 1.77 -7.23 9.45
N ASN A 36 1.58 -6.20 10.26
CA ASN A 36 0.28 -5.57 10.46
C ASN A 36 0.48 -4.08 10.69
N MET A 37 -0.04 -3.26 9.79
CA MET A 37 0.14 -1.81 9.84
C MET A 37 -1.02 -1.04 9.26
N LYS A 38 -1.16 0.19 9.74
CA LYS A 38 -2.04 1.21 9.19
C LYS A 38 -1.24 2.13 8.29
N PHE A 39 -1.80 2.45 7.12
CA PHE A 39 -1.33 3.52 6.26
C PHE A 39 -2.34 4.66 6.29
N VAL A 40 -1.89 5.87 6.59
CA VAL A 40 -2.71 7.09 6.59
C VAL A 40 -2.26 7.96 5.42
N PRO A 41 -3.03 8.02 4.32
CA PRO A 41 -2.72 8.85 3.16
C PRO A 41 -2.64 10.34 3.50
N ILE A 42 -1.80 11.05 2.76
CA ILE A 42 -1.60 12.51 2.81
C ILE A 42 -1.79 13.12 1.43
N LEU A 43 -1.32 12.44 0.38
CA LEU A 43 -1.38 12.92 -1.01
C LEU A 43 -1.51 11.74 -1.95
N ASP A 44 -2.46 11.78 -2.88
CA ASP A 44 -2.48 10.91 -4.05
C ASP A 44 -1.94 11.67 -5.27
N ARG A 45 -0.87 11.16 -5.87
CA ARG A 45 -0.39 11.61 -7.19
C ARG A 45 -0.93 10.65 -8.23
N GLU A 46 -1.99 11.10 -8.89
CA GLU A 46 -2.59 10.38 -10.01
C GLU A 46 -1.91 10.79 -11.32
N ALA A 47 -1.46 9.79 -12.09
CA ALA A 47 -0.91 9.99 -13.42
C ALA A 47 -1.67 9.14 -14.44
N HIS A 48 -2.12 9.80 -15.51
CA HIS A 48 -2.76 9.18 -16.66
C HIS A 48 -1.85 9.37 -17.87
N LEU A 49 -1.38 8.27 -18.46
CA LEU A 49 -0.65 8.28 -19.72
C LEU A 49 -1.46 7.50 -20.76
N SER A 50 -1.82 8.14 -21.88
CA SER A 50 -2.46 7.47 -23.01
C SER A 50 -1.63 7.68 -24.28
N ALA A 51 -1.24 6.57 -24.92
CA ALA A 51 -0.49 6.59 -26.18
C ALA A 51 -1.01 5.47 -27.10
N LEU A 52 -1.74 5.87 -28.15
CA LEU A 52 -2.32 5.08 -29.26
C LEU A 52 -3.09 3.79 -28.90
N PHE A 53 -2.50 2.84 -28.18
CA PHE A 53 -3.10 1.58 -27.72
C PHE A 53 -2.75 1.22 -26.26
N LEU A 54 -1.90 1.99 -25.60
CA LEU A 54 -1.49 1.80 -24.20
C LEU A 54 -2.12 2.88 -23.34
N SER A 55 -2.79 2.48 -22.25
CA SER A 55 -3.21 3.40 -21.20
C SER A 55 -2.74 2.91 -19.84
N THR A 56 -2.04 3.76 -19.11
CA THR A 56 -1.61 3.49 -17.73
C THR A 56 -2.35 4.41 -16.79
N HIS A 57 -3.06 3.83 -15.82
CA HIS A 57 -3.69 4.53 -14.72
C HIS A 57 -2.89 4.21 -13.45
N GLN A 58 -2.21 5.22 -12.92
CA GLN A 58 -1.31 5.06 -11.78
C GLN A 58 -1.76 5.97 -10.64
N HIS A 59 -1.97 5.38 -9.46
CA HIS A 59 -2.15 6.10 -8.21
C HIS A 59 -0.91 5.89 -7.34
N GLN A 60 -0.17 6.95 -7.10
CA GLN A 60 0.98 6.95 -6.19
C GLN A 60 0.60 7.72 -4.93
N VAL A 61 0.27 6.98 -3.89
CA VAL A 61 -0.31 7.52 -2.65
C VAL A 61 0.77 7.63 -1.60
N PHE A 62 1.08 8.85 -1.19
CA PHE A 62 2.02 9.18 -0.13
C PHE A 62 1.29 9.32 1.20
N GLY A 63 1.92 8.88 2.28
CA GLY A 63 1.30 8.89 3.60
C GLY A 63 2.24 8.45 4.72
N ARG A 64 1.63 8.08 5.85
CA ARG A 64 2.33 7.64 7.05
C ARG A 64 1.96 6.21 7.43
N TYR A 65 2.96 5.41 7.73
CA TYR A 65 2.83 4.05 8.23
C TYR A 65 3.00 4.01 9.74
N SER A 66 2.12 3.27 10.41
CA SER A 66 2.27 2.90 11.81
C SER A 66 1.89 1.42 11.99
N GLY A 67 2.72 0.65 12.68
CA GLY A 67 2.45 -0.77 12.88
C GLY A 67 3.68 -1.54 13.33
N THR A 68 3.62 -2.85 13.08
CA THR A 68 4.61 -3.81 13.55
C THR A 68 5.04 -4.74 12.40
N ALA A 69 6.33 -5.06 12.36
CA ALA A 69 6.90 -6.11 11.53
C ALA A 69 7.73 -7.08 12.39
N ILE A 70 7.62 -8.39 12.15
CA ILE A 70 8.37 -9.44 12.85
C ILE A 70 9.41 -10.01 11.89
N LEU A 71 10.69 -10.00 12.28
CA LEU A 71 11.80 -10.52 11.49
C LEU A 71 11.92 -12.06 11.59
N ASP A 72 12.80 -12.66 10.79
CA ASP A 72 12.99 -14.12 10.74
C ASP A 72 13.59 -14.68 12.05
N ASP A 73 14.16 -13.81 12.89
CA ASP A 73 14.72 -14.12 14.21
C ASP A 73 13.79 -13.72 15.37
N ASP A 74 12.49 -13.53 15.07
CA ASP A 74 11.45 -13.09 16.00
C ASP A 74 11.61 -11.68 16.56
N THR A 75 12.59 -10.89 16.07
CA THR A 75 12.70 -9.48 16.45
C THR A 75 11.49 -8.69 15.96
N ALA A 76 10.80 -8.02 16.88
CA ALA A 76 9.70 -7.12 16.55
C ALA A 76 10.22 -5.69 16.28
N ILE A 77 9.89 -5.16 15.11
CA ILE A 77 10.11 -3.77 14.73
C ILE A 77 8.78 -3.02 14.86
N TYR A 78 8.78 -1.96 15.66
CA TYR A 78 7.67 -1.04 15.77
C TYR A 78 8.00 0.27 15.05
N PHE A 79 7.06 0.76 14.27
CA PHE A 79 7.19 2.06 13.61
C PHE A 79 5.91 2.86 13.79
N ASN A 80 6.06 4.17 13.92
CA ASN A 80 4.96 5.08 14.11
C ASN A 80 5.17 6.34 13.28
N ASN A 81 4.15 6.72 12.51
CA ASN A 81 4.12 7.92 11.67
C ASN A 81 5.27 8.01 10.65
N PHE A 82 5.79 6.86 10.20
CA PHE A 82 6.89 6.78 9.26
C PHE A 82 6.43 7.16 7.85
N MET A 83 7.09 8.12 7.21
CA MET A 83 6.71 8.57 5.86
C MET A 83 7.04 7.53 4.80
N GLY A 84 6.15 7.36 3.84
CA GLY A 84 6.39 6.53 2.65
C GLY A 84 5.28 6.67 1.62
N PHE A 85 5.25 5.77 0.65
CA PHE A 85 4.21 5.72 -0.37
C PHE A 85 3.88 4.27 -0.77
N ALA A 86 2.68 4.09 -1.30
CA ALA A 86 2.23 2.87 -1.95
C ALA A 86 1.69 3.21 -3.34
N GLU A 87 1.75 2.26 -4.26
CA GLU A 87 1.39 2.49 -5.66
C GLU A 87 0.44 1.41 -6.16
N ARG A 88 -0.59 1.84 -6.89
CA ARG A 88 -1.44 0.95 -7.69
C ARG A 88 -1.35 1.36 -9.15
N VAL A 89 -0.88 0.44 -9.99
CA VAL A 89 -0.76 0.62 -11.44
C VAL A 89 -1.72 -0.33 -12.13
N VAL A 90 -2.55 0.22 -13.02
CA VAL A 90 -3.39 -0.57 -13.93
C VAL A 90 -2.96 -0.24 -15.34
N ASN A 91 -2.37 -1.23 -16.02
CA ASN A 91 -2.00 -1.14 -17.42
C ASN A 91 -3.09 -1.79 -18.28
N ARG A 92 -3.51 -1.11 -19.35
CA ARG A 92 -4.26 -1.71 -20.45
C ARG A 92 -3.33 -1.81 -21.67
N TRP A 93 -3.35 -2.98 -22.30
CA TRP A 93 -2.55 -3.37 -23.45
C TRP A 93 -3.44 -3.89 -24.58
#